data_AF-A0A2K3QM84-F1
#
_entry.id   AF-A0A2K3QM84-F1
#
_cell.length_a   1.000
_cell.length_b   1.000
_cell.length_c   1.000
_cell.angle_alpha   90.00
_cell.angle_beta   90.00
_cell.angle_gamma   90.00
#
_symmetry.space_group_name_H-M   'P 1'
#
loop_
_entity.id
_entity.type
_entity.pdbx_description
1 polymer ?
#
loop_
_entity_poly.entity_id
_entity_poly.type
_entity_poly.pdbx_seq_one_letter_code
_entity_poly.pdbx_strand_id
1 'polypeptide(L)'
;MSKRTVFTTIHPLPRGIPRAAAIAFLHDHDEMIGLNPLIVARRPIPPPAHSAPDERACAWYRLTDRVAYLPAGLAAGTVDFTCSFHDLPAGLQTHSYAPLGVEIRGRWSVGGWLPGEA
;
A
#
# COMPACT_ATOMS: atom_id res chain seq x y z
N MET A 1 0.77 -20.34 15.84
CA MET A 1 1.67 -19.19 16.08
C MET A 1 1.49 -18.20 14.94
N SER A 2 1.26 -16.92 15.24
CA SER A 2 1.33 -15.87 14.24
C SER A 2 2.80 -15.57 13.91
N LYS A 3 3.14 -15.43 12.63
CA LYS A 3 4.48 -15.00 12.19
C LYS A 3 4.38 -13.54 11.77
N ARG A 4 5.28 -12.70 12.31
CA ARG A 4 5.41 -11.30 11.91
C ARG A 4 6.79 -11.09 11.28
N THR A 5 6.81 -10.42 10.14
CA THR A 5 8.05 -10.03 9.45
C THR A 5 8.04 -8.52 9.24
N VAL A 6 9.16 -7.87 9.53
CA VAL A 6 9.35 -6.42 9.37
C VAL A 6 10.67 -6.22 8.65
N PHE A 7 10.67 -5.37 7.63
CA PHE A 7 11.86 -4.96 6.90
C PHE A 7 11.70 -3.53 6.43
N THR A 8 12.82 -2.90 6.11
CA THR A 8 12.86 -1.54 5.55
C THR A 8 13.81 -1.55 4.36
N THR A 9 13.39 -0.92 3.27
CA THR A 9 14.22 -0.72 2.09
C THR A 9 14.28 0.77 1.79
N ILE A 10 15.46 1.27 1.45
CA ILE A 10 15.72 2.68 1.17
C ILE A 10 16.37 2.78 -0.21
N HIS A 11 15.81 3.65 -1.05
CA HIS A 11 16.32 3.93 -2.39
C HIS A 11 16.41 5.45 -2.62
N PRO A 12 17.40 5.93 -3.38
CA PRO A 12 17.42 7.33 -3.80
C PRO A 12 16.24 7.62 -4.74
N LEU A 13 15.70 8.83 -4.68
CA LEU A 13 14.73 9.28 -5.68
C LEU A 13 15.39 9.31 -7.08
N PRO A 14 14.63 9.03 -8.16
CA PRO A 14 15.14 9.20 -9.51
C PRO A 14 15.64 10.63 -9.73
N ARG A 15 16.72 10.77 -10.49
CA ARG A 15 17.33 12.09 -10.76
C ARG A 15 16.29 13.01 -11.42
N GLY A 16 16.17 14.24 -10.91
CA GLY A 16 15.25 15.25 -11.44
C GLY A 16 13.83 15.19 -10.88
N ILE A 17 13.51 14.20 -10.02
CA ILE A 17 12.21 14.16 -9.34
C ILE A 17 12.28 15.00 -8.06
N PRO A 18 11.51 16.10 -7.96
CA PRO A 18 11.46 16.87 -6.72
C PRO A 18 10.69 16.12 -5.64
N ARG A 19 11.05 16.36 -4.36
CA ARG A 19 10.39 15.77 -3.19
C ARG A 19 8.87 15.90 -3.23
N ALA A 20 8.38 17.09 -3.60
CA ALA A 20 6.95 17.35 -3.71
C ALA A 20 6.25 16.46 -4.75
N ALA A 21 6.90 16.16 -5.87
CA ALA A 21 6.33 15.25 -6.87
C ALA A 21 6.30 13.80 -6.38
N ALA A 22 7.35 13.36 -5.66
CA ALA A 22 7.35 12.03 -5.05
C ALA A 22 6.25 11.88 -3.99
N ILE A 23 6.04 12.91 -3.16
CA ILE A 23 4.95 12.91 -2.16
C ILE A 23 3.58 12.95 -2.85
N ALA A 24 3.42 13.79 -3.88
CA ALA A 24 2.18 13.87 -4.64
C ALA A 24 1.82 12.52 -5.28
N PHE A 25 2.82 11.81 -5.82
CA PHE A 25 2.64 10.45 -6.34
C PHE A 25 2.21 9.46 -5.24
N LEU A 26 2.80 9.52 -4.04
CA LEU A 26 2.37 8.69 -2.92
C LEU A 26 0.93 8.98 -2.48
N HIS A 27 0.46 10.22 -2.64
CA HIS A 27 -0.93 10.61 -2.33
C HIS A 27 -1.92 10.30 -3.46
N ASP A 28 -1.43 9.96 -4.66
CA ASP A 28 -2.26 9.39 -5.72
C ASP A 28 -2.45 7.89 -5.47
N HIS A 29 -3.48 7.55 -4.68
CA HIS A 29 -3.73 6.17 -4.27
C HIS A 29 -4.03 5.26 -5.47
N ASP A 30 -4.68 5.77 -6.52
CA ASP A 30 -5.00 4.98 -7.71
C ASP A 30 -3.73 4.62 -8.49
N GLU A 31 -2.83 5.58 -8.70
CA GLU A 31 -1.52 5.31 -9.31
C GLU A 31 -0.69 4.37 -8.42
N MET A 32 -0.66 4.60 -7.11
CA MET A 32 0.05 3.74 -6.14
C MET A 32 -0.42 2.29 -6.17
N ILE A 33 -1.73 2.05 -6.16
CA ILE A 33 -2.31 0.71 -6.32
C ILE A 33 -1.90 0.14 -7.69
N GLY A 34 -1.78 0.99 -8.71
CA GLY A 34 -1.51 0.60 -10.10
C GLY A 34 -0.10 0.10 -10.34
N LEU A 35 0.83 0.39 -9.42
CA LEU A 35 2.19 -0.12 -9.46
C LEU A 35 2.27 -1.63 -9.24
N ASN A 36 1.28 -2.24 -8.58
CA ASN A 36 1.25 -3.68 -8.40
C ASN A 36 0.56 -4.35 -9.60
N PRO A 37 1.30 -5.03 -10.50
CA PRO A 37 0.73 -5.65 -11.71
C PRO A 37 -0.21 -6.82 -11.42
N LEU A 38 -0.23 -7.32 -10.18
CA LEU A 38 -1.11 -8.41 -9.78
C LEU A 38 -2.53 -7.92 -9.46
N ILE A 39 -2.70 -6.62 -9.15
CA ILE A 39 -4.02 -6.01 -8.97
C ILE A 39 -4.76 -5.95 -10.30
N VAL A 40 -5.91 -6.63 -10.36
CA VAL A 40 -6.77 -6.68 -11.55
C VAL A 40 -8.04 -5.86 -11.44
N ALA A 41 -8.43 -5.50 -10.21
CA ALA A 41 -9.55 -4.59 -9.98
C ALA A 41 -9.30 -3.76 -8.73
N ARG A 42 -9.78 -2.51 -8.76
CA ARG A 42 -9.79 -1.60 -7.62
C ARG A 42 -11.07 -0.78 -7.65
N ARG A 43 -11.59 -0.47 -6.48
CA ARG A 43 -12.68 0.52 -6.33
C ARG A 43 -12.63 1.18 -4.96
N PRO A 44 -12.91 2.48 -4.86
CA PRO A 44 -13.11 3.13 -3.57
C PRO A 44 -14.33 2.54 -2.88
N ILE A 45 -14.27 2.44 -1.55
CA ILE A 45 -15.35 1.97 -0.68
C ILE A 45 -15.43 2.86 0.57
N PRO A 46 -16.58 2.92 1.26
CA PRO A 46 -16.60 3.48 2.61
C PRO A 46 -15.79 2.60 3.58
N PRO A 47 -15.39 3.14 4.75
CA PRO A 47 -14.72 2.37 5.81
C PRO A 47 -15.49 1.08 6.12
N PRO A 48 -14.86 -0.11 6.02
CA PRO A 48 -15.49 -1.37 6.34
C PRO A 48 -15.83 -1.50 7.83
N ALA A 49 -16.76 -2.38 8.18
CA ALA A 49 -17.14 -2.60 9.59
C ALA A 49 -15.98 -3.08 10.48
N HIS A 50 -14.99 -3.76 9.90
CA HIS A 50 -13.79 -4.21 10.60
C HIS A 50 -12.67 -3.15 10.70
N SER A 51 -12.87 -1.95 10.16
CA SER A 51 -11.87 -0.88 10.21
C SER A 51 -11.51 -0.54 11.66
N ALA A 52 -10.21 -0.42 11.94
CA ALA A 52 -9.76 0.06 13.24
C ALA A 52 -10.20 1.52 13.46
N PRO A 53 -10.40 1.96 14.73
CA PRO A 53 -10.90 3.30 15.03
C PRO A 53 -10.14 4.46 14.39
N ASP A 54 -8.83 4.36 14.36
CA ASP A 54 -7.86 5.29 13.77
C ASP A 54 -7.91 5.29 12.23
N GLU A 55 -8.36 4.20 11.61
CA GLU A 55 -8.40 4.07 10.16
C GLU A 55 -9.73 4.48 9.54
N ARG A 56 -10.76 4.74 10.36
CA ARG A 56 -12.09 5.14 9.85
C ARG A 56 -12.08 6.42 9.03
N ALA A 57 -11.11 7.30 9.25
CA ALA A 57 -10.94 8.55 8.50
C ALA A 57 -10.03 8.40 7.27
N CYS A 58 -9.47 7.20 7.01
CA CYS A 58 -8.61 6.95 5.85
C CYS A 58 -9.42 6.83 4.56
N ALA A 59 -8.74 6.94 3.42
CA ALA A 59 -9.30 6.50 2.16
C ALA A 59 -9.30 4.97 2.11
N TRP A 60 -10.38 4.36 1.64
CA TRP A 60 -10.54 2.91 1.61
C TRP A 60 -10.81 2.40 0.21
N TYR A 61 -10.17 1.29 -0.13
CA TYR A 61 -10.32 0.60 -1.40
C TYR A 61 -10.64 -0.88 -1.18
N ARG A 62 -11.46 -1.44 -2.06
CA ARG A 62 -11.53 -2.88 -2.28
C ARG A 62 -10.72 -3.23 -3.51
N LEU A 63 -9.78 -4.15 -3.34
CA LEU A 63 -8.82 -4.59 -4.34
C LEU A 63 -9.05 -6.07 -4.65
N THR A 64 -8.82 -6.45 -5.90
CA THR A 64 -8.81 -7.83 -6.37
C THR A 64 -7.44 -8.11 -6.95
N ASP A 65 -6.75 -9.11 -6.41
CA ASP A 65 -5.37 -9.47 -6.75
C ASP A 65 -5.29 -10.88 -7.31
N ARG A 66 -4.42 -11.10 -8.29
CA ARG A 66 -4.12 -12.42 -8.86
C ARG A 66 -3.09 -13.13 -8.01
N VAL A 67 -3.46 -14.31 -7.52
CA VAL A 67 -2.60 -15.15 -6.69
C VAL A 67 -2.34 -16.48 -7.37
N ALA A 68 -1.06 -16.87 -7.44
CA ALA A 68 -0.66 -18.24 -7.78
C ALA A 68 -0.61 -19.07 -6.50
N TYR A 69 -1.54 -20.01 -6.35
CA TYR A 69 -1.63 -20.88 -5.17
C TYR A 69 -0.61 -22.01 -5.21
N LEU A 70 -0.20 -22.45 -6.40
CA LEU A 70 0.83 -23.48 -6.60
C LEU A 70 1.95 -23.00 -7.52
N PRO A 71 3.19 -23.50 -7.34
CA PRO A 71 4.31 -23.22 -8.24
C PRO A 71 3.97 -23.54 -9.70
N ALA A 72 4.64 -22.84 -10.63
CA ALA A 72 4.43 -22.98 -12.07
C ALA A 72 2.98 -22.74 -12.56
N GLY A 73 2.13 -22.08 -11.77
CA GLY A 73 0.76 -21.73 -12.17
C GLY A 73 -0.21 -22.91 -12.19
N LEU A 74 0.14 -24.03 -11.55
CA LEU A 74 -0.70 -25.24 -11.49
C LEU A 74 -2.05 -25.01 -10.81
N ALA A 75 -2.14 -23.97 -9.97
CA ALA A 75 -3.39 -23.42 -9.47
C ALA A 75 -3.22 -21.91 -9.29
N ALA A 76 -4.14 -21.13 -9.87
CA ALA A 76 -4.19 -19.69 -9.74
C ALA A 76 -5.64 -19.24 -9.54
N GLY A 77 -5.81 -18.09 -8.91
CA GLY A 77 -7.12 -17.47 -8.75
C GLY A 77 -7.00 -16.01 -8.37
N THR A 78 -8.11 -15.46 -7.92
CA THR A 78 -8.17 -14.09 -7.44
C THR A 78 -8.53 -14.03 -5.98
N VAL A 79 -8.03 -13.01 -5.30
CA VAL A 79 -8.30 -12.73 -3.89
C VAL A 79 -8.80 -11.30 -3.78
N ASP A 80 -9.96 -11.14 -3.14
CA ASP A 80 -10.49 -9.84 -2.77
C ASP A 80 -10.01 -9.46 -1.37
N PHE A 81 -9.59 -8.20 -1.21
CA PHE A 81 -9.21 -7.64 0.07
C PHE A 81 -9.53 -6.15 0.17
N THR A 82 -9.44 -5.60 1.38
CA THR A 82 -9.64 -4.16 1.62
C THR A 82 -8.34 -3.52 2.08
N CYS A 83 -8.05 -2.32 1.61
CA CYS A 83 -6.88 -1.57 2.01
C CYS A 83 -7.23 -0.13 2.37
N SER A 84 -6.69 0.36 3.49
CA SER A 84 -6.76 1.75 3.90
C SER A 84 -5.49 2.50 3.50
N PHE A 85 -5.66 3.76 3.12
CA PHE A 85 -4.61 4.70 2.71
C PHE A 85 -4.71 5.97 3.55
N HIS A 86 -3.61 6.34 4.18
CA HIS A 86 -3.50 7.54 5.01
C HIS A 86 -2.32 8.39 4.56
N ASP A 87 -2.63 9.54 3.97
CA ASP A 87 -1.63 10.50 3.53
C ASP A 87 -0.93 11.15 4.72
N LEU A 88 0.39 11.08 4.71
CA LEU A 88 1.25 11.77 5.66
C LEU A 88 1.90 12.98 4.97
N PRO A 89 2.29 14.03 5.72
CA PRO A 89 2.97 15.20 5.13
C PRO A 89 4.23 14.87 4.32
N ALA A 90 4.92 13.78 4.66
CA ALA A 90 6.14 13.33 4.00
C ALA A 90 6.02 11.92 3.39
N GLY A 91 4.81 11.41 3.16
CA GLY A 91 4.62 10.09 2.57
C GLY A 91 3.22 9.51 2.75
N LEU A 92 3.15 8.19 2.95
CA LEU A 92 1.90 7.42 2.97
C LEU A 92 1.97 6.27 3.97
N GLN A 93 0.88 6.00 4.67
CA GLN A 93 0.65 4.77 5.41
C GLN A 93 -0.45 3.95 4.74
N THR A 94 -0.28 2.63 4.74
CA THR A 94 -1.25 1.69 4.19
C THR A 94 -1.48 0.53 5.15
N HIS A 95 -2.70 0.02 5.17
CA HIS A 95 -3.02 -1.23 5.86
C HIS A 95 -3.95 -2.09 5.01
N SER A 96 -3.45 -3.25 4.58
CA SER A 96 -4.21 -4.24 3.81
C SER A 96 -4.70 -5.37 4.71
N TYR A 97 -5.97 -5.73 4.55
CA TYR A 97 -6.66 -6.83 5.22
C TYR A 97 -7.01 -7.92 4.21
N ALA A 98 -6.11 -8.88 4.04
CA ALA A 98 -6.27 -10.00 3.12
C ALA A 98 -6.93 -11.22 3.82
N PRO A 99 -7.47 -12.18 3.04
CA PRO A 99 -8.03 -13.40 3.59
C PRO A 99 -7.04 -14.20 4.46
N LEU A 100 -7.59 -15.13 5.24
CA LEU A 100 -6.83 -15.98 6.17
C LEU A 100 -6.13 -15.21 7.30
N GLY A 101 -6.60 -14.00 7.61
CA GLY A 101 -6.07 -13.17 8.69
C GLY A 101 -4.71 -12.55 8.37
N VAL A 102 -4.38 -12.41 7.09
CA VAL A 102 -3.14 -11.76 6.65
C VAL A 102 -3.33 -10.25 6.68
N GLU A 103 -2.57 -9.58 7.53
CA GLU A 103 -2.48 -8.12 7.59
C GLU A 103 -1.12 -7.66 7.06
N ILE A 104 -1.12 -6.64 6.20
CA ILE A 104 0.10 -6.01 5.70
C ILE A 104 0.03 -4.52 5.99
N ARG A 105 1.00 -4.01 6.77
CA ARG A 105 1.13 -2.59 7.07
C ARG A 105 2.37 -2.04 6.37
N GLY A 106 2.16 -1.02 5.54
CA GLY A 106 3.22 -0.35 4.80
C GLY A 106 3.35 1.11 5.23
N ARG A 107 4.58 1.59 5.38
CA ARG A 107 4.87 3.01 5.54
C ARG A 107 5.90 3.42 4.50
N TRP A 108 5.52 4.39 3.68
CA TRP A 108 6.38 5.03 2.69
C TRP A 108 6.70 6.43 3.17
N SER A 109 7.96 6.83 3.08
CA SER A 109 8.41 8.16 3.47
C SER A 109 9.44 8.68 2.48
N VAL A 110 9.27 9.93 2.07
CA VAL A 110 10.27 10.67 1.31
C VAL A 110 11.11 11.46 2.31
N GLY A 111 12.29 10.94 2.62
CA GLY A 111 13.31 11.63 3.41
C GLY A 111 14.16 12.57 2.55
N GLY A 112 15.04 13.32 3.21
CA GLY A 112 16.04 14.16 2.56
C GLY A 112 17.47 13.74 2.90
N TRP A 113 18.41 14.07 2.01
CA TRP A 113 19.86 14.02 2.29
C TRP A 113 20.53 15.36 2.03
N LEU A 114 19.76 16.38 1.62
CA LEU A 114 20.28 17.73 1.38
C LEU A 114 20.36 18.52 2.69
N PRO A 115 21.31 19.47 2.81
CA PRO A 115 21.37 20.36 3.96
C PRO A 115 20.03 21.06 4.21
N GLY A 116 19.49 20.93 5.42
CA GLY A 116 18.23 21.54 5.83
C GLY A 116 16.98 20.67 5.67
N GLU A 117 17.11 19.43 5.17
CA GLU A 117 16.00 18.48 5.15
C GLU A 117 15.99 17.58 6.39
N ALA A 118 14.79 17.28 6.89
CA ALA A 118 14.52 16.18 7.83
C ALA A 118 14.09 14.92 7.07
#